data_AF-A0A9W4N1C1-F1
#
_entry.id   AF-A0A9W4N1C1-F1
#
_cell.length_a   1.000
_cell.length_b   1.000
_cell.length_c   1.000
_cell.angle_alpha   90.00
_cell.angle_beta   90.00
_cell.angle_gamma   90.00
#
_symmetry.space_group_name_H-M   'P 1'
#
loop_
_entity.id
_entity.type
_entity.pdbx_description
1 polymer ?
#
loop_
_entity_poly.entity_id
_entity_poly.type
_entity_poly.pdbx_seq_one_letter_code
_entity_poly.pdbx_strand_id
1 'polypeptide(L)'
;MNCPSRTNDTAEQRVWNHNLLLSSSYITIRKYFNVLASSKHVTNSGTAAENDTSSINPRMRSQGEQDTATEKTPDGEPVAPTAPGCEPVSRTRKSPRHFFKSIITSSYLHCTLSLVKFARFVGPGFLIAVAYIDPGNYSTDISAGADFKYALLFIVLISNIFAILLQSLCIKLGTVTGLNLAENCREHLPRWLVVILYILAEAAIIATDIAEVVGSAMALNLLLKVPLVAGCAITLVDVLFLLLFYRPNGSMRGLRLFEFFVLALVLGVVICFCIQLSLIKNQPIGEVFRGYLPSSAIVQSDGLYQSCGILGATVMPHSLFLGSGVVQSRLKEFDVTAGYVNASIPLGSNSGTVEYRPSIHAIRGCMKYSVIELVLVLFTFALFVNSAILIVAGASLHDLPGSSDADLFGIHKLLSQSIAPAAGLVFALALLLSGISAGIVCTMAGQMVSEGLLKWSVRPWLRRLITRSISIIPSIIIAGAVGKDGLSRTLNASQVVLSVILPFVSAPLIYFTCFNRYMSVPVVEVGEREADVQGEQVPMRNSFVLSFFVIIVWLLIVVMNVALLVMVGMGKSS
;
A
#
# COMPACT_ATOMS: atom_id res chain seq x y z
N MET A 1 -66.54 -20.42 -0.82
CA MET A 1 -65.82 -19.96 0.39
C MET A 1 -64.42 -19.53 -0.07
N ASN A 2 -64.19 -18.34 -0.63
CA ASN A 2 -64.56 -16.96 -0.29
C ASN A 2 -63.34 -16.23 0.32
N CYS A 3 -62.70 -15.38 -0.48
CA CYS A 3 -61.96 -14.22 0.03
C CYS A 3 -62.97 -13.21 0.62
N PRO A 4 -62.51 -12.32 1.52
CA PRO A 4 -62.09 -10.98 1.10
C PRO A 4 -60.74 -10.57 1.72
N SER A 5 -59.80 -9.89 1.04
CA SER A 5 -59.86 -8.56 0.40
C SER A 5 -60.23 -7.42 1.34
N ARG A 6 -59.22 -6.72 1.89
CA ARG A 6 -59.40 -5.35 2.42
C ARG A 6 -58.14 -4.51 2.22
N THR A 7 -58.13 -3.70 1.16
CA THR A 7 -57.35 -2.46 1.13
C THR A 7 -58.04 -1.42 2.03
N ASN A 8 -57.28 -0.50 2.60
CA ASN A 8 -57.37 0.93 2.27
C ASN A 8 -56.43 1.74 3.15
N ASP A 9 -55.85 2.73 2.49
CA ASP A 9 -54.80 3.64 2.94
C ASP A 9 -55.21 4.54 4.11
N THR A 10 -54.22 4.89 4.93
CA THR A 10 -53.85 6.30 5.16
C THR A 10 -52.34 6.42 5.39
N ALA A 11 -51.77 7.57 5.01
CA ALA A 11 -50.33 7.77 4.98
C ALA A 11 -49.73 8.14 6.34
N GLU A 12 -48.53 7.65 6.65
CA GLU A 12 -47.64 8.28 7.62
C GLU A 12 -46.15 8.08 7.24
N GLN A 13 -45.39 9.17 7.21
CA GLN A 13 -44.02 9.18 6.69
C GLN A 13 -43.00 8.74 7.75
N ARG A 14 -42.58 7.47 7.73
CA ARG A 14 -41.50 6.99 8.62
C ARG A 14 -40.10 7.35 8.08
N VAL A 15 -39.64 8.55 8.43
CA VAL A 15 -38.33 9.11 8.02
C VAL A 15 -37.16 8.23 8.48
N TRP A 16 -36.27 7.87 7.55
CA TRP A 16 -35.03 7.14 7.84
C TRP A 16 -33.99 8.04 8.52
N ASN A 17 -33.88 7.90 9.85
CA ASN A 17 -33.06 8.76 10.69
C ASN A 17 -31.57 8.35 10.69
N HIS A 18 -30.84 8.72 9.63
CA HIS A 18 -29.47 8.25 9.34
C HIS A 18 -28.38 8.62 10.36
N ASN A 19 -28.68 9.46 11.37
CA ASN A 19 -27.68 10.12 12.22
C ASN A 19 -27.22 9.35 13.47
N LEU A 20 -27.87 8.24 13.86
CA LEU A 20 -27.56 7.55 15.13
C LEU A 20 -26.20 6.81 15.14
N LEU A 21 -25.69 6.36 13.99
CA LEU A 21 -24.46 5.56 13.90
C LEU A 21 -23.16 6.33 14.23
N LEU A 22 -23.17 7.65 14.06
CA LEU A 22 -22.03 8.50 14.44
C LEU A 22 -21.88 8.61 15.97
N SER A 23 -22.99 8.64 16.71
CA SER A 23 -23.01 8.81 18.16
C SER A 23 -22.32 7.65 18.90
N SER A 24 -22.65 6.40 18.54
CA SER A 24 -22.06 5.20 19.15
C SER A 24 -20.52 5.16 19.03
N SER A 25 -20.02 5.55 17.85
CA SER A 25 -18.57 5.65 17.59
C SER A 25 -17.91 6.70 18.49
N TYR A 26 -18.54 7.87 18.66
CA TYR A 26 -18.06 8.93 19.54
C TYR A 26 -18.08 8.55 21.03
N ILE A 27 -19.12 7.85 21.50
CA ILE A 27 -19.24 7.39 22.89
C ILE A 27 -18.10 6.43 23.25
N THR A 28 -17.76 5.51 22.36
CA THR A 28 -16.65 4.56 22.55
C THR A 28 -15.30 5.27 22.58
N ILE A 29 -15.07 6.25 21.70
CA ILE A 29 -13.85 7.09 21.70
C ILE A 29 -13.75 7.92 23.00
N ARG A 30 -14.87 8.39 23.55
CA ARG A 30 -14.88 9.13 24.83
C ARG A 30 -14.50 8.23 26.02
N LYS A 31 -14.93 6.95 26.03
CA LYS A 31 -14.46 5.96 27.02
C LYS A 31 -12.94 5.75 26.91
N TYR A 32 -12.41 5.56 25.70
CA TYR A 32 -10.98 5.40 25.45
C TYR A 32 -10.15 6.60 25.97
N PHE A 33 -10.64 7.83 25.78
CA PHE A 33 -9.96 9.03 26.28
C PHE A 33 -9.98 9.15 27.80
N ASN A 34 -11.10 8.79 28.47
CA ASN A 34 -11.20 8.82 29.93
C ASN A 34 -10.24 7.82 30.59
N VAL A 35 -10.11 6.60 30.05
CA VAL A 35 -9.17 5.58 30.57
C VAL A 35 -7.72 6.07 30.49
N LEU A 36 -7.33 6.68 29.36
CA LEU A 36 -6.00 7.28 29.19
C LEU A 36 -5.75 8.49 30.09
N ALA A 37 -6.79 9.26 30.44
CA ALA A 37 -6.68 10.36 31.40
C ALA A 37 -6.47 9.85 32.83
N SER A 38 -7.27 8.88 33.28
CA SER A 38 -7.12 8.25 34.60
C SER A 38 -5.75 7.58 34.77
N SER A 39 -5.25 6.89 33.74
CA SER A 39 -3.92 6.26 33.77
C SER A 39 -2.77 7.25 34.00
N LYS A 40 -2.91 8.52 33.57
CA LYS A 40 -1.87 9.54 33.80
C LYS A 40 -1.87 10.12 35.19
N HIS A 41 -3.01 10.17 35.88
CA HIS A 41 -3.08 10.72 37.25
C HIS A 41 -2.47 9.81 38.32
N VAL A 42 -2.33 8.50 38.05
CA VAL A 42 -1.70 7.54 38.98
C VAL A 42 -0.16 7.53 38.87
N THR A 43 0.42 8.14 37.83
CA THR A 43 1.86 8.05 37.53
C THR A 43 2.64 9.33 37.86
N ASN A 44 2.24 10.10 38.89
CA ASN A 44 2.91 11.37 39.23
C ASN A 44 2.94 11.71 40.73
N SER A 45 3.34 10.75 41.57
CA SER A 45 3.66 11.00 42.99
C SER A 45 4.67 9.97 43.51
N GLY A 46 5.95 10.34 43.62
CA GLY A 46 6.95 9.54 44.35
C GLY A 46 8.32 9.38 43.68
N THR A 47 9.17 10.40 43.78
CA THR A 47 10.64 10.24 43.73
C THR A 47 11.32 11.32 44.58
N ALA A 48 11.69 10.97 45.80
CA ALA A 48 12.72 11.64 46.60
C ALA A 48 13.31 10.59 47.57
N ALA A 49 14.63 10.62 47.77
CA ALA A 49 15.35 9.79 48.74
C ALA A 49 15.50 10.57 50.08
N GLU A 50 16.12 10.10 51.17
CA GLU A 50 16.99 8.93 51.39
C GLU A 50 17.06 8.60 52.91
N ASN A 51 17.69 7.47 53.28
CA ASN A 51 18.34 7.16 54.57
C ASN A 51 17.59 6.94 55.92
N ASP A 52 18.12 5.93 56.62
CA ASP A 52 18.46 5.80 58.06
C ASP A 52 17.41 5.67 59.20
N THR A 53 17.19 4.39 59.54
CA THR A 53 17.25 3.80 60.90
C THR A 53 16.19 4.09 61.99
N SER A 54 15.98 3.03 62.80
CA SER A 54 15.59 3.01 64.22
C SER A 54 14.09 3.02 64.62
N SER A 55 13.57 1.78 64.75
CA SER A 55 13.09 1.23 66.04
C SER A 55 11.62 1.43 66.51
N ILE A 56 11.19 0.44 67.30
CA ILE A 56 10.06 0.42 68.26
C ILE A 56 8.64 0.24 67.66
N ASN A 57 7.78 -0.37 68.48
CA ASN A 57 6.52 -1.05 68.14
C ASN A 57 5.40 -0.60 69.14
N PRO A 58 4.24 -1.29 69.25
CA PRO A 58 2.92 -0.87 68.77
C PRO A 58 1.98 -0.28 69.85
N ARG A 59 0.79 0.23 69.44
CA ARG A 59 -0.49 -0.12 70.12
C ARG A 59 -1.78 0.32 69.42
N MET A 60 -2.86 -0.39 69.78
CA MET A 60 -4.28 -0.02 69.59
C MET A 60 -4.70 1.14 70.52
N ARG A 61 -5.73 1.92 70.14
CA ARG A 61 -7.03 1.95 70.87
C ARG A 61 -8.17 2.65 70.09
N SER A 62 -9.32 2.75 70.73
CA SER A 62 -10.66 3.15 70.24
C SER A 62 -11.25 4.34 71.03
N GLN A 63 -12.47 4.78 70.68
CA GLN A 63 -13.32 5.81 71.35
C GLN A 63 -12.90 7.27 71.02
N GLY A 64 -13.78 8.28 71.05
CA GLY A 64 -15.25 8.31 71.30
C GLY A 64 -15.82 9.77 71.29
N GLU A 65 -17.16 9.91 71.41
CA GLU A 65 -17.94 11.16 71.69
C GLU A 65 -17.91 12.29 70.61
N GLN A 66 -19.00 13.01 70.24
CA GLN A 66 -20.08 13.79 70.92
C GLN A 66 -19.64 15.21 71.35
N ASP A 67 -20.44 16.30 71.26
CA ASP A 67 -21.81 16.59 70.76
C ASP A 67 -21.76 17.91 69.89
N THR A 68 -22.78 18.66 69.42
CA THR A 68 -24.21 18.98 69.71
C THR A 68 -25.04 19.10 68.38
N ALA A 69 -26.37 19.25 68.26
CA ALA A 69 -27.50 19.92 68.98
C ALA A 69 -27.59 21.46 68.78
N THR A 70 -28.70 22.10 68.37
CA THR A 70 -30.11 21.68 68.02
C THR A 70 -30.68 22.67 66.94
N GLU A 71 -31.97 22.86 66.52
CA GLU A 71 -33.34 22.44 66.95
C GLU A 71 -34.42 22.58 65.82
N LYS A 72 -35.69 22.24 66.16
CA LYS A 72 -37.07 22.49 65.60
C LYS A 72 -37.30 23.06 64.16
N THR A 73 -38.18 22.58 63.25
CA THR A 73 -39.51 21.85 63.22
C THR A 73 -40.79 22.72 63.42
N PRO A 74 -41.99 22.37 62.89
CA PRO A 74 -42.37 21.47 61.76
C PRO A 74 -43.62 21.91 60.88
N ASP A 75 -44.07 20.99 60.01
CA ASP A 75 -45.44 20.68 59.51
C ASP A 75 -46.24 21.62 58.55
N GLY A 76 -46.83 21.00 57.50
CA GLY A 76 -47.90 21.59 56.67
C GLY A 76 -48.02 21.05 55.22
N GLU A 77 -48.85 20.03 54.99
CA GLU A 77 -49.37 19.58 53.67
C GLU A 77 -50.92 19.41 53.77
N PRO A 78 -51.73 19.30 52.68
CA PRO A 78 -51.37 19.09 51.26
C PRO A 78 -52.15 20.01 50.27
N VAL A 79 -52.33 19.55 49.02
CA VAL A 79 -53.31 19.92 47.95
C VAL A 79 -52.74 20.62 46.70
N ALA A 80 -53.18 20.14 45.53
CA ALA A 80 -52.92 20.61 44.15
C ALA A 80 -54.29 20.83 43.43
N PRO A 81 -54.40 21.21 42.13
CA PRO A 81 -53.36 21.49 41.12
C PRO A 81 -53.59 22.78 40.28
N THR A 82 -52.62 23.18 39.43
CA THR A 82 -52.80 23.63 38.02
C THR A 82 -51.50 24.20 37.41
N ALA A 83 -51.49 24.35 36.08
CA ALA A 83 -50.52 25.08 35.25
C ALA A 83 -51.28 25.65 34.02
N PRO A 84 -50.71 26.52 33.14
CA PRO A 84 -49.36 27.09 33.13
C PRO A 84 -49.33 28.64 33.03
N GLY A 85 -48.13 29.24 33.08
CA GLY A 85 -47.88 30.65 32.73
C GLY A 85 -46.49 30.83 32.10
N CYS A 86 -46.37 31.66 31.06
CA CYS A 86 -45.12 31.91 30.34
C CYS A 86 -44.65 33.35 30.52
N GLU A 87 -43.36 33.56 30.81
CA GLU A 87 -42.66 34.85 30.65
C GLU A 87 -41.31 34.68 29.90
N PRO A 88 -40.77 35.74 29.26
CA PRO A 88 -39.89 35.56 28.11
C PRO A 88 -38.38 35.61 28.42
N VAL A 89 -37.61 34.73 27.75
CA VAL A 89 -36.14 34.75 27.78
C VAL A 89 -35.57 35.86 26.88
N SER A 90 -34.78 36.76 27.47
CA SER A 90 -34.15 37.87 26.76
C SER A 90 -32.96 37.42 25.88
N ARG A 91 -33.05 37.69 24.57
CA ARG A 91 -32.02 37.31 23.58
C ARG A 91 -30.83 38.28 23.58
N THR A 92 -29.73 37.94 24.26
CA THR A 92 -28.44 38.63 24.07
C THR A 92 -27.81 38.27 22.71
N ARG A 93 -27.59 39.28 21.87
CA ARG A 93 -27.29 39.14 20.44
C ARG A 93 -25.78 38.92 20.18
N LYS A 94 -25.29 37.69 20.33
CA LYS A 94 -23.87 37.34 20.07
C LYS A 94 -23.47 37.63 18.61
N SER A 95 -22.31 38.28 18.44
CA SER A 95 -21.83 38.76 17.13
C SER A 95 -21.39 37.62 16.19
N PRO A 96 -21.78 37.62 14.90
CA PRO A 96 -21.52 36.50 13.98
C PRO A 96 -20.03 36.28 13.69
N ARG A 97 -19.17 37.28 13.87
CA ARG A 97 -17.72 37.18 13.62
C ARG A 97 -17.02 36.14 14.51
N HIS A 98 -17.51 35.92 15.73
CA HIS A 98 -16.92 34.91 16.64
C HIS A 98 -17.31 33.47 16.26
N PHE A 99 -18.52 33.27 15.72
CA PHE A 99 -19.02 31.95 15.34
C PHE A 99 -18.25 31.37 14.16
N PHE A 100 -18.07 32.15 13.09
CA PHE A 100 -17.25 31.75 11.94
C PHE A 100 -15.79 31.46 12.32
N LYS A 101 -15.16 32.32 13.14
CA LYS A 101 -13.75 32.10 13.55
C LYS A 101 -13.58 30.80 14.33
N SER A 102 -14.54 30.46 15.20
CA SER A 102 -14.54 29.20 15.96
C SER A 102 -14.79 27.96 15.08
N ILE A 103 -15.69 28.05 14.08
CA ILE A 103 -15.92 26.96 13.12
C ILE A 103 -14.66 26.72 12.27
N ILE A 104 -13.97 27.78 11.84
CA ILE A 104 -12.75 27.68 11.03
C ILE A 104 -11.61 27.04 11.84
N THR A 105 -11.34 27.47 13.08
CA THR A 105 -10.30 26.82 13.90
C THR A 105 -10.66 25.39 14.31
N SER A 106 -11.94 25.11 14.60
CA SER A 106 -12.40 23.73 14.86
C SER A 106 -12.20 22.83 13.64
N SER A 107 -12.56 23.30 12.44
CA SER A 107 -12.38 22.57 11.18
C SER A 107 -10.90 22.35 10.87
N TYR A 108 -10.04 23.35 11.08
CA TYR A 108 -8.59 23.21 10.94
C TYR A 108 -8.00 22.20 11.94
N LEU A 109 -8.46 22.20 13.19
CA LEU A 109 -7.99 21.26 14.22
C LEU A 109 -8.46 19.84 13.92
N HIS A 110 -9.70 19.65 13.45
CA HIS A 110 -10.19 18.35 12.98
C HIS A 110 -9.46 17.86 11.72
N CYS A 111 -9.13 18.75 10.79
CA CYS A 111 -8.35 18.42 9.59
C CYS A 111 -6.91 18.03 9.95
N THR A 112 -6.22 18.81 10.77
CA THR A 112 -4.84 18.51 11.20
C THR A 112 -4.77 17.24 12.07
N LEU A 113 -5.71 17.01 12.99
CA LEU A 113 -5.81 15.74 13.73
C LEU A 113 -6.08 14.54 12.81
N SER A 114 -6.82 14.73 11.72
CA SER A 114 -7.07 13.67 10.73
C SER A 114 -5.85 13.41 9.84
N LEU A 115 -5.14 14.47 9.44
CA LEU A 115 -3.86 14.38 8.73
C LEU A 115 -2.76 13.72 9.57
N VAL A 116 -2.66 14.04 10.86
CA VAL A 116 -1.70 13.40 11.78
C VAL A 116 -2.03 11.92 12.01
N LYS A 117 -3.32 11.55 12.05
CA LYS A 117 -3.74 10.14 12.08
C LYS A 117 -3.38 9.42 10.78
N PHE A 118 -3.64 10.03 9.63
CA PHE A 118 -3.29 9.49 8.32
C PHE A 118 -1.77 9.33 8.17
N ALA A 119 -0.99 10.34 8.52
CA ALA A 119 0.48 10.33 8.49
C ALA A 119 1.12 9.29 9.42
N ARG A 120 0.41 8.81 10.47
CA ARG A 120 0.84 7.66 11.27
C ARG A 120 0.55 6.30 10.61
N PHE A 121 -0.42 6.25 9.69
CA PHE A 121 -0.68 5.05 8.89
C PHE A 121 0.28 4.94 7.71
N VAL A 122 0.61 6.07 7.05
CA VAL A 122 1.55 6.18 5.92
C VAL A 122 2.79 5.30 6.10
N GLY A 123 3.16 4.59 5.03
CA GLY A 123 4.28 3.66 4.94
C GLY A 123 3.97 2.52 3.95
N PRO A 124 2.92 1.71 4.18
CA PRO A 124 2.56 0.58 3.32
C PRO A 124 2.33 0.94 1.85
N GLY A 125 1.65 2.06 1.57
CA GLY A 125 1.35 2.51 0.21
C GLY A 125 2.62 2.90 -0.56
N PHE A 126 3.58 3.55 0.12
CA PHE A 126 4.89 3.87 -0.48
C PHE A 126 5.74 2.63 -0.73
N LEU A 127 5.76 1.67 0.21
CA LEU A 127 6.51 0.42 0.02
C LEU A 127 5.95 -0.42 -1.13
N ILE A 128 4.64 -0.35 -1.40
CA ILE A 128 4.02 -0.97 -2.59
C ILE A 128 4.37 -0.17 -3.86
N ALA A 129 4.24 1.16 -3.82
CA ALA A 129 4.47 2.04 -4.97
C ALA A 129 5.89 1.98 -5.55
N VAL A 130 6.89 1.61 -4.75
CA VAL A 130 8.28 1.37 -5.21
C VAL A 130 8.39 0.35 -6.33
N ALA A 131 7.58 -0.71 -6.30
CA ALA A 131 7.53 -1.69 -7.39
C ALA A 131 7.11 -1.05 -8.73
N TYR A 132 6.36 0.05 -8.68
CA TYR A 132 5.84 0.77 -9.83
C TYR A 132 6.79 1.89 -10.29
N ILE A 133 7.99 2.00 -9.71
CA ILE A 133 9.01 3.03 -9.99
C ILE A 133 10.39 2.37 -10.21
N ASP A 134 10.41 1.14 -10.72
CA ASP A 134 11.63 0.35 -10.92
C ASP A 134 12.32 0.64 -12.29
N PRO A 135 13.55 0.13 -12.53
CA PRO A 135 14.23 0.27 -13.82
C PRO A 135 13.55 -0.45 -15.00
N GLY A 136 12.70 -1.45 -14.74
CA GLY A 136 11.88 -2.13 -15.74
C GLY A 136 10.88 -1.19 -16.42
N ASN A 137 10.11 -0.45 -15.62
CA ASN A 137 9.17 0.56 -16.10
C ASN A 137 9.87 1.64 -16.94
N TYR A 138 11.07 2.08 -16.53
CA TYR A 138 11.86 3.06 -17.29
C TYR A 138 12.08 2.58 -18.73
N SER A 139 12.46 1.31 -18.91
CA SER A 139 12.77 0.76 -20.24
C SER A 139 11.55 0.77 -21.18
N THR A 140 10.39 0.36 -20.67
CA THR A 140 9.13 0.34 -21.45
C THR A 140 8.62 1.75 -21.74
N ASP A 141 8.69 2.67 -20.77
CA ASP A 141 8.20 4.05 -20.92
C ASP A 141 9.12 4.89 -21.82
N ILE A 142 10.43 4.62 -21.84
CA ILE A 142 11.39 5.27 -22.75
C ILE A 142 11.14 4.85 -24.20
N SER A 143 11.01 3.54 -24.46
CA SER A 143 10.72 3.02 -25.81
C SER A 143 9.36 3.54 -26.31
N ALA A 144 8.34 3.51 -25.45
CA ALA A 144 7.01 4.03 -25.73
C ALA A 144 6.97 5.53 -26.05
N GLY A 145 7.79 6.33 -25.35
CA GLY A 145 7.94 7.75 -25.65
C GLY A 145 8.70 7.99 -26.96
N ALA A 146 9.73 7.21 -27.24
CA ALA A 146 10.55 7.35 -28.44
C ALA A 146 9.76 7.06 -29.74
N ASP A 147 8.97 5.99 -29.79
CA ASP A 147 8.23 5.63 -31.02
C ASP A 147 6.87 6.32 -31.15
N PHE A 148 6.15 6.60 -30.05
CA PHE A 148 4.77 7.10 -30.08
C PHE A 148 4.55 8.48 -29.44
N LYS A 149 5.65 9.19 -29.11
CA LYS A 149 5.71 10.53 -28.47
C LYS A 149 4.97 10.61 -27.13
N TYR A 150 3.64 10.75 -27.18
CA TYR A 150 2.75 10.87 -26.01
C TYR A 150 1.52 9.94 -26.10
N ALA A 151 1.30 9.23 -27.22
CA ALA A 151 0.05 8.49 -27.47
C ALA A 151 -0.16 7.26 -26.57
N LEU A 152 0.91 6.78 -25.91
CA LEU A 152 0.86 5.68 -24.96
C LEU A 152 0.67 6.12 -23.50
N LEU A 153 0.57 7.43 -23.20
CA LEU A 153 0.22 7.94 -21.85
C LEU A 153 -1.15 7.43 -21.38
N PHE A 154 -2.11 7.25 -22.29
CA PHE A 154 -3.38 6.57 -21.98
C PHE A 154 -3.18 5.15 -21.45
N ILE A 155 -2.22 4.39 -21.97
CA ILE A 155 -1.93 3.03 -21.51
C ILE A 155 -1.21 3.05 -20.15
N VAL A 156 -0.27 3.97 -19.92
CA VAL A 156 0.32 4.17 -18.58
C VAL A 156 -0.77 4.47 -17.54
N LEU A 157 -1.73 5.34 -17.86
CA LEU A 157 -2.87 5.66 -16.99
C LEU A 157 -3.78 4.44 -16.72
N ILE A 158 -4.20 3.73 -17.76
CA ILE A 158 -5.07 2.54 -17.62
C ILE A 158 -4.36 1.41 -16.87
N SER A 159 -3.08 1.19 -17.17
CA SER A 159 -2.22 0.23 -16.48
C SER A 159 -2.12 0.53 -14.98
N ASN A 160 -1.87 1.79 -14.60
CA ASN A 160 -1.83 2.18 -13.19
C ASN A 160 -3.22 2.09 -12.50
N ILE A 161 -4.33 2.28 -13.23
CA ILE A 161 -5.68 2.02 -12.71
C ILE A 161 -5.87 0.52 -12.42
N PHE A 162 -5.37 -0.37 -13.27
CA PHE A 162 -5.39 -1.83 -13.03
C PHE A 162 -4.48 -2.22 -11.84
N ALA A 163 -3.30 -1.61 -11.71
CA ALA A 163 -2.43 -1.75 -10.56
C ALA A 163 -3.13 -1.36 -9.25
N ILE A 164 -3.72 -0.17 -9.19
CA ILE A 164 -4.48 0.33 -8.03
C ILE A 164 -5.63 -0.62 -7.68
N LEU A 165 -6.36 -1.13 -8.68
CA LEU A 165 -7.46 -2.09 -8.49
C LEU A 165 -6.96 -3.40 -7.86
N LEU A 166 -5.95 -4.03 -8.45
CA LEU A 166 -5.41 -5.31 -7.99
C LEU A 166 -4.72 -5.19 -6.62
N GLN A 167 -3.98 -4.11 -6.38
CA GLN A 167 -3.38 -3.84 -5.07
C GLN A 167 -4.43 -3.54 -4.00
N SER A 168 -5.54 -2.89 -4.34
CA SER A 168 -6.66 -2.70 -3.40
C SER A 168 -7.30 -4.04 -3.00
N LEU A 169 -7.33 -5.02 -3.91
CA LEU A 169 -7.72 -6.40 -3.60
C LEU A 169 -6.69 -7.12 -2.72
N CYS A 170 -5.39 -6.91 -2.95
CA CYS A 170 -4.32 -7.49 -2.13
C CYS A 170 -4.40 -7.00 -0.68
N ILE A 171 -4.51 -5.68 -0.49
CA ILE A 171 -4.73 -5.06 0.82
C ILE A 171 -5.99 -5.64 1.48
N LYS A 172 -7.09 -5.75 0.74
CA LYS A 172 -8.34 -6.32 1.26
C LYS A 172 -8.19 -7.79 1.68
N LEU A 173 -7.52 -8.63 0.89
CA LEU A 173 -7.27 -10.04 1.20
C LEU A 173 -6.46 -10.19 2.48
N GLY A 174 -5.32 -9.50 2.58
CA GLY A 174 -4.46 -9.51 3.77
C GLY A 174 -5.15 -9.00 5.02
N THR A 175 -5.96 -7.94 4.87
CA THR A 175 -6.73 -7.34 5.96
C THR A 175 -7.86 -8.25 6.45
N VAL A 176 -8.61 -8.91 5.56
CA VAL A 176 -9.78 -9.73 5.94
C VAL A 176 -9.39 -11.12 6.44
N THR A 177 -8.42 -11.77 5.79
CA THR A 177 -8.09 -13.18 6.09
C THR A 177 -7.08 -13.35 7.22
N GLY A 178 -6.29 -12.31 7.52
CA GLY A 178 -5.10 -12.42 8.38
C GLY A 178 -3.90 -13.09 7.72
N LEU A 179 -4.03 -13.53 6.46
CA LEU A 179 -3.00 -14.23 5.68
C LEU A 179 -2.60 -13.43 4.45
N ASN A 180 -1.34 -13.52 4.04
CA ASN A 180 -0.90 -12.93 2.77
C ASN A 180 -1.39 -13.79 1.57
N LEU A 181 -1.20 -13.31 0.33
CA LEU A 181 -1.67 -14.00 -0.88
C LEU A 181 -1.01 -15.39 -1.07
N ALA A 182 0.28 -15.52 -0.73
CA ALA A 182 1.01 -16.78 -0.83
C ALA A 182 0.52 -17.81 0.19
N GLU A 183 0.25 -17.37 1.43
CA GLU A 183 -0.35 -18.21 2.46
C GLU A 183 -1.78 -18.64 2.11
N ASN A 184 -2.61 -17.71 1.63
CA ASN A 184 -3.96 -18.03 1.14
C ASN A 184 -3.92 -19.06 0.01
N CYS A 185 -2.95 -18.96 -0.90
CA CYS A 185 -2.72 -20.00 -1.92
C CYS A 185 -2.35 -21.34 -1.28
N ARG A 186 -1.42 -21.38 -0.32
CA ARG A 186 -0.96 -22.62 0.33
C ARG A 186 -2.04 -23.34 1.14
N GLU A 187 -2.92 -22.62 1.84
CA GLU A 187 -3.97 -23.25 2.67
C GLU A 187 -5.20 -23.70 1.86
N HIS A 188 -5.44 -23.15 0.66
CA HIS A 188 -6.69 -23.39 -0.09
C HIS A 188 -6.51 -24.03 -1.48
N LEU A 189 -5.29 -24.09 -2.04
CA LEU A 189 -5.03 -24.69 -3.36
C LEU A 189 -4.33 -26.05 -3.23
N PRO A 190 -4.52 -26.97 -4.19
CA PRO A 190 -3.83 -28.26 -4.16
C PRO A 190 -2.31 -28.08 -4.35
N ARG A 191 -1.51 -28.92 -3.68
CA ARG A 191 -0.04 -28.79 -3.59
C ARG A 191 0.66 -28.63 -4.96
N TRP A 192 0.18 -29.28 -6.01
CA TRP A 192 0.75 -29.14 -7.36
C TRP A 192 0.64 -27.70 -7.89
N LEU A 193 -0.49 -27.03 -7.67
CA LEU A 193 -0.71 -25.65 -8.09
C LEU A 193 0.09 -24.67 -7.23
N VAL A 194 0.23 -24.95 -5.94
CA VAL A 194 1.10 -24.18 -5.02
C VAL A 194 2.57 -24.20 -5.49
N VAL A 195 3.08 -25.36 -5.94
CA VAL A 195 4.45 -25.48 -6.49
C VAL A 195 4.60 -24.75 -7.83
N ILE A 196 3.60 -24.82 -8.73
CA ILE A 196 3.63 -24.07 -9.99
C ILE A 196 3.63 -22.56 -9.72
N LEU A 197 2.73 -22.07 -8.85
CA LEU A 197 2.68 -20.66 -8.45
C LEU A 197 3.98 -20.20 -7.78
N TYR A 198 4.66 -21.08 -7.04
CA TYR A 198 5.96 -20.79 -6.45
C TYR A 198 7.05 -20.60 -7.51
N ILE A 199 7.15 -21.53 -8.46
CA ILE A 199 8.14 -21.43 -9.56
C ILE A 199 7.89 -20.16 -10.40
N LEU A 200 6.63 -19.85 -10.71
CA LEU A 200 6.26 -18.63 -11.43
C LEU A 200 6.55 -17.35 -10.62
N ALA A 201 6.29 -17.34 -9.31
CA ALA A 201 6.58 -16.20 -8.46
C ALA A 201 8.09 -15.94 -8.33
N GLU A 202 8.91 -16.98 -8.13
CA GLU A 202 10.38 -16.86 -8.09
C GLU A 202 10.95 -16.44 -9.45
N ALA A 203 10.37 -16.91 -10.57
CA ALA A 203 10.76 -16.47 -11.90
C ALA A 203 10.49 -14.96 -12.11
N ALA A 204 9.36 -14.44 -11.62
CA ALA A 204 9.08 -12.99 -11.65
C ALA A 204 10.01 -12.19 -10.72
N ILE A 205 10.35 -12.74 -9.56
CA ILE A 205 11.33 -12.15 -8.62
C ILE A 205 12.71 -12.05 -9.27
N ILE A 206 13.20 -13.13 -9.90
CA ILE A 206 14.49 -13.16 -10.60
C ILE A 206 14.47 -12.22 -11.81
N ALA A 207 13.39 -12.16 -12.58
CA ALA A 207 13.25 -11.23 -13.70
C ALA A 207 13.33 -9.75 -13.26
N THR A 208 12.67 -9.37 -12.15
CA THR A 208 12.84 -8.02 -11.57
C THR A 208 14.25 -7.80 -11.02
N ASP A 209 14.83 -8.79 -10.32
CA ASP A 209 16.19 -8.70 -9.77
C ASP A 209 17.26 -8.54 -10.89
N ILE A 210 17.03 -9.12 -12.07
CA ILE A 210 17.80 -8.85 -13.29
C ILE A 210 17.60 -7.41 -13.77
N ALA A 211 16.36 -6.94 -13.90
CA ALA A 211 16.07 -5.55 -14.32
C ALA A 211 16.76 -4.53 -13.40
N GLU A 212 16.78 -4.81 -12.10
CA GLU A 212 17.42 -4.01 -11.07
C GLU A 212 18.96 -4.04 -11.14
N VAL A 213 19.58 -5.22 -11.33
CA VAL A 213 21.04 -5.35 -11.58
C VAL A 213 21.43 -4.53 -12.81
N VAL A 214 20.67 -4.69 -13.91
CA VAL A 214 20.95 -4.03 -15.19
C VAL A 214 20.81 -2.51 -15.06
N GLY A 215 19.68 -2.02 -14.54
CA GLY A 215 19.46 -0.59 -14.32
C GLY A 215 20.51 0.05 -13.41
N SER A 216 20.87 -0.62 -12.32
CA SER A 216 21.91 -0.12 -11.40
C SER A 216 23.31 -0.14 -12.02
N ALA A 217 23.66 -1.17 -12.80
CA ALA A 217 24.93 -1.23 -13.52
C ALA A 217 25.02 -0.17 -14.63
N MET A 218 23.92 0.10 -15.35
CA MET A 218 23.81 1.21 -16.29
C MET A 218 23.98 2.56 -15.57
N ALA A 219 23.30 2.79 -14.44
CA ALA A 219 23.43 4.00 -13.65
C ALA A 219 24.87 4.24 -13.16
N LEU A 220 25.57 3.21 -12.69
CA LEU A 220 26.99 3.29 -12.29
C LEU A 220 27.93 3.57 -13.48
N ASN A 221 27.63 3.03 -14.67
CA ASN A 221 28.37 3.35 -15.89
C ASN A 221 28.15 4.82 -16.32
N LEU A 222 26.95 5.36 -16.13
CA LEU A 222 26.62 6.74 -16.46
C LEU A 222 27.21 7.74 -15.46
N LEU A 223 27.06 7.50 -14.14
CA LEU A 223 27.53 8.40 -13.08
C LEU A 223 29.06 8.37 -12.89
N LEU A 224 29.64 7.17 -12.82
CA LEU A 224 31.03 6.96 -12.39
C LEU A 224 31.94 6.44 -13.50
N LYS A 225 31.43 6.23 -14.72
CA LYS A 225 32.15 5.66 -15.88
C LYS A 225 32.74 4.26 -15.61
N VAL A 226 32.18 3.54 -14.63
CA VAL A 226 32.60 2.18 -14.25
C VAL A 226 32.20 1.19 -15.36
N PRO A 227 33.08 0.25 -15.79
CA PRO A 227 32.74 -0.77 -16.78
C PRO A 227 31.52 -1.62 -16.38
N LEU A 228 30.67 -1.98 -17.33
CA LEU A 228 29.37 -2.62 -17.06
C LEU A 228 29.48 -3.90 -16.20
N VAL A 229 30.44 -4.76 -16.50
CA VAL A 229 30.75 -5.97 -15.71
C VAL A 229 31.07 -5.65 -14.25
N ALA A 230 31.87 -4.60 -14.01
CA ALA A 230 32.19 -4.12 -12.67
C ALA A 230 30.98 -3.44 -12.00
N GLY A 231 30.14 -2.73 -12.78
CA GLY A 231 28.86 -2.19 -12.32
C GLY A 231 27.94 -3.30 -11.78
N CYS A 232 27.73 -4.37 -12.55
CA CYS A 232 26.97 -5.55 -12.11
C CYS A 232 27.57 -6.16 -10.82
N ALA A 233 28.89 -6.33 -10.75
CA ALA A 233 29.55 -6.87 -9.55
C ALA A 233 29.40 -5.95 -8.32
N ILE A 234 29.42 -4.63 -8.49
CA ILE A 234 29.20 -3.65 -7.41
C ILE A 234 27.78 -3.73 -6.84
N THR A 235 26.78 -4.21 -7.60
CA THR A 235 25.43 -4.47 -7.04
C THR A 235 25.39 -5.61 -5.99
N LEU A 236 26.49 -6.33 -5.75
CA LEU A 236 26.59 -7.18 -4.55
C LEU A 236 26.66 -6.35 -3.25
N VAL A 237 27.04 -5.06 -3.33
CA VAL A 237 27.14 -4.17 -2.17
C VAL A 237 25.76 -3.74 -1.65
N ASP A 238 24.72 -3.68 -2.49
CA ASP A 238 23.35 -3.41 -2.00
C ASP A 238 22.81 -4.56 -1.12
N VAL A 239 23.26 -5.80 -1.35
CA VAL A 239 22.98 -6.95 -0.47
C VAL A 239 23.58 -6.74 0.91
N LEU A 240 24.79 -6.18 0.99
CA LEU A 240 25.45 -5.83 2.26
C LEU A 240 24.74 -4.66 2.95
N PHE A 241 24.25 -3.68 2.19
CA PHE A 241 23.46 -2.57 2.72
C PHE A 241 22.11 -3.04 3.27
N LEU A 242 21.42 -3.95 2.55
CA LEU A 242 20.20 -4.61 3.04
C LEU A 242 20.48 -5.42 4.32
N LEU A 243 21.61 -6.16 4.38
CA LEU A 243 22.01 -6.93 5.56
C LEU A 243 22.24 -6.03 6.79
N LEU A 244 22.76 -4.81 6.59
CA LEU A 244 22.96 -3.82 7.66
C LEU A 244 21.63 -3.25 8.20
N PHE A 245 20.67 -2.94 7.32
CA PHE A 245 19.43 -2.24 7.69
C PHE A 245 18.24 -3.17 7.99
N TYR A 246 18.10 -4.32 7.31
CA TYR A 246 16.94 -5.20 7.44
C TYR A 246 17.07 -6.15 8.63
N ARG A 247 16.49 -5.75 9.77
CA ARG A 247 16.34 -6.62 10.96
C ARG A 247 14.93 -7.25 10.97
N PRO A 248 14.77 -8.54 10.63
CA PRO A 248 13.44 -9.17 10.50
C PRO A 248 12.63 -9.15 11.81
N ASN A 249 13.29 -9.35 12.96
CA ASN A 249 12.65 -9.31 14.28
C ASN A 249 12.52 -7.87 14.82
N GLY A 250 12.11 -6.95 13.94
CA GLY A 250 12.03 -5.52 14.24
C GLY A 250 10.81 -5.13 15.07
N SER A 251 11.02 -4.28 16.07
CA SER A 251 9.93 -3.46 16.64
C SER A 251 9.30 -2.59 15.54
N MET A 252 8.04 -2.17 15.68
CA MET A 252 7.37 -1.25 14.74
C MET A 252 8.16 0.06 14.48
N ARG A 253 9.05 0.46 15.40
CA ARG A 253 10.01 1.56 15.17
C ARG A 253 10.98 1.29 14.01
N GLY A 254 11.47 0.05 13.90
CA GLY A 254 12.36 -0.38 12.81
C GLY A 254 11.64 -0.40 11.47
N LEU A 255 10.41 -0.96 11.43
CA LEU A 255 9.57 -0.95 10.23
C LEU A 255 9.29 0.48 9.74
N ARG A 256 8.95 1.42 10.64
CA ARG A 256 8.73 2.83 10.27
C ARG A 256 9.98 3.58 9.83
N LEU A 257 11.14 3.31 10.43
CA LEU A 257 12.41 3.87 9.98
C LEU A 257 12.75 3.39 8.56
N PHE A 258 12.50 2.12 8.28
CA PHE A 258 12.66 1.50 6.98
C PHE A 258 11.66 2.06 5.95
N GLU A 259 10.38 2.20 6.28
CA GLU A 259 9.38 2.86 5.43
C GLU A 259 9.75 4.31 5.12
N PHE A 260 10.32 5.05 6.08
CA PHE A 260 10.79 6.42 5.86
C PHE A 260 12.04 6.49 4.95
N PHE A 261 12.96 5.53 5.08
CA PHE A 261 14.10 5.40 4.16
C PHE A 261 13.63 5.13 2.72
N VAL A 262 12.68 4.20 2.56
CA VAL A 262 12.08 3.87 1.26
C VAL A 262 11.32 5.07 0.66
N LEU A 263 10.56 5.80 1.48
CA LEU A 263 9.92 7.07 1.09
C LEU A 263 10.94 8.10 0.59
N ALA A 264 12.11 8.21 1.24
CA ALA A 264 13.15 9.14 0.81
C ALA A 264 13.75 8.78 -0.56
N LEU A 265 13.88 7.49 -0.89
CA LEU A 265 14.29 7.04 -2.24
C LEU A 265 13.25 7.44 -3.30
N VAL A 266 11.96 7.17 -3.06
CA VAL A 266 10.86 7.54 -3.97
C VAL A 266 10.80 9.04 -4.19
N LEU A 267 10.88 9.84 -3.11
CA LEU A 267 10.92 11.31 -3.22
C LEU A 267 12.15 11.80 -3.98
N GLY A 268 13.31 11.14 -3.84
CA GLY A 268 14.51 11.41 -4.63
C GLY A 268 14.27 11.24 -6.13
N VAL A 269 13.69 10.10 -6.55
CA VAL A 269 13.33 9.84 -7.96
C VAL A 269 12.34 10.88 -8.49
N VAL A 270 11.29 11.17 -7.73
CA VAL A 270 10.25 12.15 -8.10
C VAL A 270 10.84 13.56 -8.28
N ILE A 271 11.69 14.01 -7.35
CA ILE A 271 12.40 15.30 -7.45
C ILE A 271 13.30 15.33 -8.71
N CYS A 272 14.00 14.24 -9.02
CA CYS A 272 14.83 14.16 -10.22
C CYS A 272 14.01 14.31 -11.51
N PHE A 273 12.80 13.74 -11.59
CA PHE A 273 11.92 13.94 -12.75
C PHE A 273 11.23 15.30 -12.78
N CYS A 274 10.87 15.89 -11.62
CA CYS A 274 10.44 17.29 -11.56
C CYS A 274 11.51 18.24 -12.14
N ILE A 275 12.79 18.00 -11.83
CA ILE A 275 13.91 18.77 -12.39
C ILE A 275 14.03 18.55 -13.91
N GLN A 276 14.00 17.31 -14.39
CA GLN A 276 14.07 17.01 -15.83
C GLN A 276 12.93 17.66 -16.63
N LEU A 277 11.68 17.52 -16.18
CA LEU A 277 10.51 18.15 -16.80
C LEU A 277 10.62 19.69 -16.78
N SER A 278 11.14 20.28 -15.70
CA SER A 278 11.36 21.73 -15.62
C SER A 278 12.48 22.26 -16.53
N LEU A 279 13.32 21.39 -17.09
CA LEU A 279 14.37 21.76 -18.04
C LEU A 279 13.93 21.62 -19.50
N ILE A 280 12.91 20.80 -19.78
CA ILE A 280 12.29 20.69 -21.12
C ILE A 280 11.51 21.98 -21.42
N LYS A 281 11.86 22.63 -22.54
CA LYS A 281 11.23 23.87 -23.00
C LYS A 281 10.47 23.63 -24.30
N ASN A 282 9.49 24.49 -24.58
CA ASN A 282 8.76 24.60 -25.86
C ASN A 282 7.79 23.47 -26.23
N GLN A 283 7.56 22.45 -25.37
CA GLN A 283 6.53 21.43 -25.64
C GLN A 283 5.12 21.96 -25.30
N PRO A 284 4.13 21.83 -26.20
CA PRO A 284 2.76 22.29 -25.94
C PRO A 284 2.04 21.35 -24.95
N ILE A 285 1.74 21.88 -23.76
CA ILE A 285 1.06 21.16 -22.66
C ILE A 285 -0.23 20.45 -23.13
N GLY A 286 -0.93 21.01 -24.11
CA GLY A 286 -2.13 20.41 -24.71
C GLY A 286 -1.89 19.09 -25.46
N GLU A 287 -0.71 18.85 -26.04
CA GLU A 287 -0.38 17.55 -26.66
C GLU A 287 -0.19 16.46 -25.59
N VAL A 288 0.49 16.80 -24.49
CA VAL A 288 0.70 15.88 -23.36
C VAL A 288 -0.63 15.47 -22.75
N PHE A 289 -1.55 16.42 -22.48
CA PHE A 289 -2.90 16.08 -22.00
C PHE A 289 -3.73 15.32 -23.04
N ARG A 290 -3.54 15.56 -24.34
CA ARG A 290 -4.17 14.79 -25.42
C ARG A 290 -3.64 13.35 -25.51
N GLY A 291 -2.40 13.09 -25.08
CA GLY A 291 -1.84 11.74 -24.97
C GLY A 291 -2.55 10.82 -23.97
N TYR A 292 -3.25 11.39 -22.98
CA TYR A 292 -4.12 10.66 -22.06
C TYR A 292 -5.53 10.36 -22.64
N LEU A 293 -5.79 10.67 -23.91
CA LEU A 293 -6.99 10.23 -24.62
C LEU A 293 -6.67 8.98 -25.47
N PRO A 294 -7.61 8.04 -25.64
CA PRO A 294 -7.39 6.84 -26.43
C PRO A 294 -7.07 7.19 -27.90
N SER A 295 -5.98 6.62 -28.41
CA SER A 295 -5.48 6.82 -29.78
C SER A 295 -5.52 5.51 -30.58
N SER A 296 -5.73 5.60 -31.89
CA SER A 296 -5.69 4.45 -32.80
C SER A 296 -4.29 3.80 -32.88
N ALA A 297 -3.23 4.51 -32.49
CA ALA A 297 -1.86 3.96 -32.41
C ALA A 297 -1.75 2.73 -31.50
N ILE A 298 -2.57 2.66 -30.44
CA ILE A 298 -2.61 1.55 -29.46
C ILE A 298 -2.92 0.20 -30.12
N VAL A 299 -3.66 0.21 -31.24
CA VAL A 299 -4.18 -1.00 -31.92
C VAL A 299 -3.31 -1.43 -33.10
N GLN A 300 -2.28 -0.65 -33.45
CA GLN A 300 -1.26 -1.05 -34.43
C GLN A 300 -0.32 -2.09 -33.79
N SER A 301 0.29 -3.00 -34.55
CA SER A 301 1.03 -4.14 -33.95
C SER A 301 2.13 -3.71 -32.98
N ASP A 302 2.82 -2.63 -33.30
CA ASP A 302 4.06 -2.26 -32.64
C ASP A 302 3.73 -1.42 -31.38
N GLY A 303 2.70 -0.57 -31.48
CA GLY A 303 2.06 0.10 -30.34
C GLY A 303 1.34 -0.87 -29.40
N LEU A 304 0.79 -1.97 -29.91
CA LEU A 304 0.19 -3.05 -29.09
C LEU A 304 1.27 -3.80 -28.32
N TYR A 305 2.40 -4.13 -28.95
CA TYR A 305 3.55 -4.76 -28.28
C TYR A 305 4.04 -3.90 -27.11
N GLN A 306 4.27 -2.61 -27.35
CA GLN A 306 4.68 -1.67 -26.29
C GLN A 306 3.59 -1.47 -25.23
N SER A 307 2.31 -1.47 -25.61
CA SER A 307 1.19 -1.41 -24.66
C SER A 307 1.16 -2.61 -23.71
N CYS A 308 1.45 -3.82 -24.23
CA CYS A 308 1.57 -5.03 -23.41
C CYS A 308 2.83 -5.04 -22.54
N GLY A 309 3.91 -4.39 -23.02
CA GLY A 309 5.13 -4.13 -22.25
C GLY A 309 4.88 -3.22 -21.04
N ILE A 310 4.31 -2.02 -21.26
CA ILE A 310 3.92 -1.08 -20.20
C ILE A 310 3.02 -1.77 -19.16
N LEU A 311 2.01 -2.52 -19.61
CA LEU A 311 1.10 -3.26 -18.73
C LEU A 311 1.84 -4.28 -17.86
N GLY A 312 2.72 -5.08 -18.46
CA GLY A 312 3.47 -6.13 -17.78
C GLY A 312 4.53 -5.62 -16.80
N ALA A 313 5.22 -4.54 -17.16
CA ALA A 313 6.18 -3.87 -16.29
C ALA A 313 5.46 -3.20 -15.11
N THR A 314 4.42 -2.40 -15.37
CA THR A 314 3.65 -1.71 -14.32
C THR A 314 3.07 -2.71 -13.32
N VAL A 315 2.31 -3.70 -13.79
CA VAL A 315 1.54 -4.59 -12.91
C VAL A 315 2.38 -5.79 -12.47
N MET A 316 3.43 -5.52 -11.70
CA MET A 316 4.41 -6.52 -11.25
C MET A 316 3.78 -7.67 -10.45
N PRO A 317 3.95 -8.96 -10.84
CA PRO A 317 3.35 -10.09 -10.14
C PRO A 317 3.80 -10.22 -8.68
N HIS A 318 5.09 -10.03 -8.40
CA HIS A 318 5.63 -10.17 -7.05
C HIS A 318 5.08 -9.09 -6.09
N SER A 319 4.73 -7.91 -6.60
CA SER A 319 4.17 -6.81 -5.81
C SER A 319 2.79 -7.14 -5.23
N LEU A 320 2.04 -8.06 -5.85
CA LEU A 320 0.72 -8.49 -5.36
C LEU A 320 0.85 -9.27 -4.03
N PHE A 321 1.88 -10.10 -3.89
CA PHE A 321 2.20 -10.74 -2.62
C PHE A 321 2.57 -9.71 -1.56
N LEU A 322 3.48 -8.78 -1.89
CA LEU A 322 3.91 -7.70 -1.00
C LEU A 322 2.73 -6.89 -0.44
N GLY A 323 1.85 -6.38 -1.30
CA GLY A 323 0.74 -5.53 -0.89
C GLY A 323 -0.29 -6.22 0.00
N SER A 324 -0.38 -7.55 -0.07
CA SER A 324 -1.20 -8.34 0.87
C SER A 324 -0.55 -8.52 2.25
N GLY A 325 0.79 -8.63 2.32
CA GLY A 325 1.50 -8.87 3.59
C GLY A 325 1.80 -7.60 4.38
N VAL A 326 2.29 -6.54 3.73
CA VAL A 326 2.79 -5.33 4.44
C VAL A 326 1.75 -4.70 5.37
N VAL A 327 0.49 -4.67 4.95
CA VAL A 327 -0.62 -4.04 5.71
C VAL A 327 -0.92 -4.78 7.02
N GLN A 328 -0.69 -6.10 7.10
CA GLN A 328 -1.00 -6.92 8.29
C GLN A 328 -0.30 -6.38 9.56
N SER A 329 0.92 -5.83 9.41
CA SER A 329 1.68 -5.19 10.49
C SER A 329 0.91 -4.07 11.21
N ARG A 330 0.13 -3.28 10.45
CA ARG A 330 -0.67 -2.16 10.96
C ARG A 330 -1.92 -2.65 11.70
N LEU A 331 -2.55 -3.73 11.23
CA LEU A 331 -3.68 -4.33 11.94
C LEU A 331 -3.23 -4.97 13.26
N LYS A 332 -2.09 -5.66 13.28
CA LYS A 332 -1.53 -6.18 14.54
C LYS A 332 -1.19 -5.06 15.53
N GLU A 333 -0.59 -3.94 15.08
CA GLU A 333 -0.40 -2.78 15.97
C GLU A 333 -1.73 -2.26 16.53
N PHE A 334 -2.80 -2.20 15.72
CA PHE A 334 -4.13 -1.77 16.16
C PHE A 334 -4.72 -2.71 17.21
N ASP A 335 -4.77 -4.02 16.94
CA ASP A 335 -5.37 -5.01 17.83
C ASP A 335 -4.60 -5.15 19.16
N VAL A 336 -3.27 -5.07 19.12
CA VAL A 336 -2.42 -5.07 20.33
C VAL A 336 -2.61 -3.77 21.13
N THR A 337 -2.71 -2.61 20.46
CA THR A 337 -2.95 -1.32 21.15
C THR A 337 -4.35 -1.24 21.77
N ALA A 338 -5.34 -1.90 21.16
CA ALA A 338 -6.72 -1.95 21.64
C ALA A 338 -6.96 -3.06 22.69
N GLY A 339 -5.98 -3.95 22.93
CA GLY A 339 -6.11 -5.06 23.89
C GLY A 339 -6.90 -6.26 23.36
N TYR A 340 -7.17 -6.35 22.05
CA TYR A 340 -7.86 -7.51 21.46
C TYR A 340 -6.95 -8.73 21.28
N VAL A 341 -5.64 -8.51 21.12
CA VAL A 341 -4.67 -9.57 20.77
C VAL A 341 -3.35 -9.38 21.53
N ASN A 342 -2.76 -10.47 22.01
CA ASN A 342 -1.46 -10.47 22.67
C ASN A 342 -0.31 -10.19 21.69
N ALA A 343 0.62 -9.32 22.08
CA ALA A 343 1.75 -8.91 21.22
C ALA A 343 2.65 -10.07 20.74
N SER A 344 2.68 -11.18 21.49
CA SER A 344 3.48 -12.38 21.25
C SER A 344 2.99 -13.27 20.10
N ILE A 345 1.73 -13.17 19.67
CA ILE A 345 1.18 -14.02 18.61
C ILE A 345 1.88 -13.69 17.27
N PRO A 346 2.46 -14.65 16.52
CA PRO A 346 3.12 -14.34 15.25
C PRO A 346 2.11 -13.97 14.15
N LEU A 347 2.60 -13.65 12.94
CA LEU A 347 1.76 -13.50 11.76
C LEU A 347 1.87 -14.76 10.90
N GLY A 348 0.75 -15.13 10.27
CA GLY A 348 0.68 -16.20 9.28
C GLY A 348 -0.10 -17.44 9.72
N SER A 349 0.20 -18.59 9.11
CA SER A 349 -0.42 -19.87 9.48
C SER A 349 0.55 -21.05 9.61
N ASN A 350 0.61 -21.62 10.82
CA ASN A 350 1.21 -22.93 11.07
C ASN A 350 0.17 -24.05 11.02
N SER A 351 0.56 -25.19 10.42
CA SER A 351 -0.22 -26.44 10.33
C SER A 351 -1.72 -26.34 9.98
N GLY A 352 -2.16 -25.33 9.23
CA GLY A 352 -3.57 -25.11 8.84
C GLY A 352 -4.37 -24.24 9.81
N THR A 353 -3.78 -23.83 10.95
CA THR A 353 -4.34 -22.84 11.87
C THR A 353 -3.76 -21.46 11.61
N VAL A 354 -4.61 -20.47 11.38
CA VAL A 354 -4.20 -19.06 11.25
C VAL A 354 -3.89 -18.51 12.63
N GLU A 355 -2.65 -18.06 12.86
CA GLU A 355 -2.19 -17.66 14.20
C GLU A 355 -2.76 -16.29 14.60
N TYR A 356 -2.75 -15.33 13.66
CA TYR A 356 -3.35 -14.00 13.85
C TYR A 356 -4.51 -13.77 12.88
N ARG A 357 -5.72 -13.62 13.42
CA ARG A 357 -6.90 -13.13 12.70
C ARG A 357 -7.24 -11.72 13.17
N PRO A 358 -7.26 -10.71 12.28
CA PRO A 358 -7.57 -9.34 12.66
C PRO A 358 -9.00 -9.14 13.17
N SER A 359 -9.19 -8.25 14.15
CA SER A 359 -10.53 -7.95 14.66
C SER A 359 -11.38 -7.18 13.64
N ILE A 360 -12.71 -7.32 13.72
CA ILE A 360 -13.65 -6.52 12.92
C ILE A 360 -13.45 -5.00 13.09
N HIS A 361 -12.90 -4.57 14.24
CA HIS A 361 -12.56 -3.19 14.53
C HIS A 361 -11.28 -2.74 13.78
N ALA A 362 -10.22 -3.55 13.80
CA ALA A 362 -9.01 -3.29 13.01
C ALA A 362 -9.31 -3.30 11.51
N ILE A 363 -10.12 -4.25 11.03
CA ILE A 363 -10.55 -4.34 9.63
C ILE A 363 -11.29 -3.08 9.19
N ARG A 364 -12.30 -2.64 9.95
CA ARG A 364 -13.10 -1.44 9.62
C ARG A 364 -12.31 -0.12 9.79
N GLY A 365 -11.33 -0.09 10.69
CA GLY A 365 -10.46 1.07 10.93
C GLY A 365 -9.34 1.19 9.90
N CYS A 366 -8.49 0.17 9.78
CA CYS A 366 -7.25 0.22 9.00
C CYS A 366 -7.48 0.11 7.48
N MET A 367 -8.37 -0.78 7.02
CA MET A 367 -8.52 -1.07 5.57
C MET A 367 -8.78 0.21 4.75
N LYS A 368 -9.65 1.09 5.26
CA LYS A 368 -10.00 2.34 4.56
C LYS A 368 -8.79 3.26 4.43
N TYR A 369 -7.98 3.42 5.46
CA TYR A 369 -6.78 4.25 5.40
C TYR A 369 -5.71 3.65 4.49
N SER A 370 -5.43 2.34 4.58
CA SER A 370 -4.44 1.68 3.72
C SER A 370 -4.84 1.66 2.24
N VAL A 371 -6.13 1.50 1.91
CA VAL A 371 -6.61 1.62 0.52
C VAL A 371 -6.55 3.07 0.02
N ILE A 372 -6.96 4.06 0.83
CA ILE A 372 -6.85 5.49 0.45
C ILE A 372 -5.38 5.89 0.27
N GLU A 373 -4.48 5.44 1.14
CA GLU A 373 -3.04 5.66 1.03
C GLU A 373 -2.50 5.05 -0.28
N LEU A 374 -2.76 3.78 -0.54
CA LEU A 374 -2.37 3.09 -1.77
C LEU A 374 -2.85 3.84 -3.02
N VAL A 375 -4.16 4.15 -3.09
CA VAL A 375 -4.78 4.85 -4.22
C VAL A 375 -4.12 6.20 -4.45
N LEU A 376 -3.91 6.99 -3.39
CA LEU A 376 -3.22 8.28 -3.50
C LEU A 376 -1.79 8.10 -3.99
N VAL A 377 -0.99 7.22 -3.37
CA VAL A 377 0.44 7.13 -3.67
C VAL A 377 0.69 6.60 -5.10
N LEU A 378 -0.03 5.58 -5.56
CA LEU A 378 0.11 5.10 -6.94
C LEU A 378 -0.43 6.12 -7.96
N PHE A 379 -1.48 6.87 -7.63
CA PHE A 379 -2.04 7.88 -8.55
C PHE A 379 -1.22 9.17 -8.60
N THR A 380 -0.51 9.56 -7.53
CA THR A 380 0.28 10.80 -7.51
C THR A 380 1.77 10.62 -7.73
N PHE A 381 2.37 9.48 -7.38
CA PHE A 381 3.82 9.26 -7.51
C PHE A 381 4.17 8.28 -8.63
N ALA A 382 3.61 7.07 -8.63
CA ALA A 382 3.91 6.08 -9.68
C ALA A 382 3.45 6.56 -11.07
N LEU A 383 2.18 6.99 -11.20
CA LEU A 383 1.68 7.60 -12.44
C LEU A 383 2.50 8.81 -12.88
N PHE A 384 2.92 9.67 -11.92
CA PHE A 384 3.72 10.84 -12.24
C PHE A 384 5.09 10.44 -12.80
N VAL A 385 5.79 9.48 -12.19
CA VAL A 385 7.12 9.07 -12.65
C VAL A 385 7.05 8.39 -14.01
N ASN A 386 6.16 7.40 -14.21
CA ASN A 386 6.03 6.68 -15.47
C ASN A 386 5.63 7.62 -16.62
N SER A 387 4.64 8.50 -16.39
CA SER A 387 4.29 9.53 -17.36
C SER A 387 5.42 10.54 -17.58
N ALA A 388 6.18 10.92 -16.55
CA ALA A 388 7.31 11.84 -16.71
C ALA A 388 8.42 11.21 -17.56
N ILE A 389 8.74 9.93 -17.36
CA ILE A 389 9.70 9.19 -18.18
C ILE A 389 9.27 9.20 -19.66
N LEU A 390 8.02 8.83 -19.94
CA LEU A 390 7.47 8.79 -21.29
C LEU A 390 7.45 10.18 -21.94
N ILE A 391 7.05 11.22 -21.21
CA ILE A 391 7.08 12.62 -21.69
C ILE A 391 8.52 13.09 -21.96
N VAL A 392 9.46 12.81 -21.06
CA VAL A 392 10.88 13.17 -21.23
C VAL A 392 11.47 12.46 -22.45
N ALA A 393 11.14 11.19 -22.66
CA ALA A 393 11.55 10.42 -23.82
C ALA A 393 10.95 11.00 -25.11
N GLY A 394 9.62 11.13 -25.20
CA GLY A 394 8.93 11.65 -26.39
C GLY A 394 9.28 13.10 -26.74
N ALA A 395 9.65 13.91 -25.76
CA ALA A 395 10.15 15.27 -25.99
C ALA A 395 11.62 15.34 -26.45
N SER A 396 12.39 14.23 -26.34
CA SER A 396 13.85 14.20 -26.58
C SER A 396 14.31 13.24 -27.67
N LEU A 397 13.54 12.19 -27.97
CA LEU A 397 13.89 11.07 -28.87
C LEU A 397 13.06 11.01 -30.16
N HIS A 398 11.77 11.35 -30.09
CA HIS A 398 10.80 11.06 -31.17
C HIS A 398 11.19 11.63 -32.55
N ASP A 399 11.74 12.84 -32.58
CA ASP A 399 12.06 13.54 -33.84
C ASP A 399 13.47 13.21 -34.38
N LEU A 400 14.15 12.18 -33.83
CA LEU A 400 15.50 11.77 -34.22
C LEU A 400 15.53 10.48 -35.06
N PRO A 401 16.33 10.42 -36.14
CA PRO A 401 16.48 9.19 -36.92
C PRO A 401 17.19 8.11 -36.10
N GLY A 402 16.51 6.98 -35.88
CA GLY A 402 16.99 5.88 -35.04
C GLY A 402 16.34 5.77 -33.66
N SER A 403 15.19 6.43 -33.44
CA SER A 403 14.40 6.35 -32.19
C SER A 403 13.96 4.94 -31.79
N SER A 404 13.83 3.99 -32.72
CA SER A 404 13.24 2.66 -32.48
C SER A 404 14.10 1.64 -31.72
N ASP A 405 15.35 1.99 -31.37
CA ASP A 405 16.20 1.22 -30.43
C ASP A 405 16.61 2.12 -29.25
N ALA A 406 15.66 2.90 -28.74
CA ALA A 406 15.87 3.87 -27.67
C ALA A 406 16.11 3.21 -26.30
N ASP A 407 17.38 3.16 -25.90
CA ASP A 407 17.80 2.60 -24.61
C ASP A 407 18.13 3.67 -23.54
N LEU A 408 18.42 3.18 -22.34
CA LEU A 408 18.83 4.00 -21.19
C LEU A 408 20.12 4.82 -21.45
N PHE A 409 21.02 4.36 -22.33
CA PHE A 409 22.21 5.12 -22.71
C PHE A 409 21.88 6.24 -23.70
N GLY A 410 20.97 6.00 -24.64
CA GLY A 410 20.46 6.95 -25.62
C GLY A 410 19.77 8.13 -24.95
N ILE A 411 18.80 7.88 -24.06
CA ILE A 411 18.10 8.99 -23.37
C ILE A 411 19.07 9.79 -22.48
N HIS A 412 19.98 9.14 -21.74
CA HIS A 412 20.98 9.85 -20.94
C HIS A 412 21.87 10.75 -21.81
N LYS A 413 22.36 10.21 -22.94
CA LYS A 413 23.20 10.95 -23.89
C LYS A 413 22.46 12.18 -24.43
N LEU A 414 21.19 12.03 -24.82
CA LEU A 414 20.38 13.13 -25.35
C LEU A 414 20.03 14.16 -24.27
N LEU A 415 19.65 13.75 -23.06
CA LEU A 415 19.46 14.68 -21.93
C LEU A 415 20.74 15.47 -21.64
N SER A 416 21.90 14.81 -21.68
CA SER A 416 23.22 15.43 -21.49
C SER A 416 23.67 16.35 -22.63
N GLN A 417 23.16 16.19 -23.84
CA GLN A 417 23.59 16.95 -25.04
C GLN A 417 22.60 18.04 -25.45
N SER A 418 21.30 17.73 -25.44
CA SER A 418 20.22 18.61 -25.89
C SER A 418 19.65 19.52 -24.80
N ILE A 419 19.81 19.15 -23.51
CA ILE A 419 19.30 19.94 -22.38
C ILE A 419 20.45 20.49 -21.55
N ALA A 420 21.15 19.63 -20.79
CA ALA A 420 22.32 19.99 -19.99
C ALA A 420 23.02 18.73 -19.46
N PRO A 421 24.36 18.74 -19.25
CA PRO A 421 25.06 17.64 -18.58
C PRO A 421 24.48 17.29 -17.20
N ALA A 422 23.93 18.28 -16.49
CA ALA A 422 23.22 18.08 -15.23
C ALA A 422 21.94 17.24 -15.37
N ALA A 423 21.22 17.31 -16.49
CA ALA A 423 20.01 16.52 -16.72
C ALA A 423 20.33 15.02 -16.87
N GLY A 424 21.42 14.67 -17.56
CA GLY A 424 21.93 13.30 -17.62
C GLY A 424 22.33 12.77 -16.24
N LEU A 425 23.08 13.55 -15.46
CA LEU A 425 23.46 13.18 -14.09
C LEU A 425 22.24 12.96 -13.18
N VAL A 426 21.23 13.82 -13.27
CA VAL A 426 19.97 13.70 -12.51
C VAL A 426 19.16 12.47 -12.95
N PHE A 427 19.12 12.14 -14.24
CA PHE A 427 18.50 10.90 -14.73
C PHE A 427 19.22 9.65 -14.22
N ALA A 428 20.56 9.61 -14.30
CA ALA A 428 21.33 8.46 -13.82
C ALA A 428 21.28 8.30 -12.29
N LEU A 429 21.17 9.40 -11.54
CA LEU A 429 20.90 9.36 -10.09
C LEU A 429 19.51 8.80 -9.79
N ALA A 430 18.48 9.22 -10.53
CA ALA A 430 17.12 8.68 -10.38
C ALA A 430 17.09 7.16 -10.63
N LEU A 431 17.75 6.70 -11.69
CA LEU A 431 17.87 5.28 -12.03
C LEU A 431 18.58 4.46 -10.93
N LEU A 432 19.63 5.02 -10.32
CA LEU A 432 20.33 4.35 -9.20
C LEU A 432 19.44 4.24 -7.95
N LEU A 433 18.72 5.31 -7.60
CA LEU A 433 17.79 5.32 -6.46
C LEU A 433 16.62 4.36 -6.68
N SER A 434 16.08 4.32 -7.90
CA SER A 434 15.06 3.38 -8.37
C SER A 434 15.52 1.93 -8.15
N GLY A 435 16.67 1.53 -8.71
CA GLY A 435 17.23 0.19 -8.55
C GLY A 435 17.40 -0.23 -7.08
N ILE A 436 18.06 0.62 -6.27
CA ILE A 436 18.24 0.37 -4.82
C ILE A 436 16.90 0.16 -4.11
N SER A 437 15.87 0.93 -4.47
CA SER A 437 14.53 0.79 -3.87
C SER A 437 13.81 -0.50 -4.29
N ALA A 438 13.89 -0.87 -5.57
CA ALA A 438 13.23 -2.05 -6.11
C ALA A 438 13.81 -3.36 -5.55
N GLY A 439 15.12 -3.44 -5.30
CA GLY A 439 15.75 -4.65 -4.72
C GLY A 439 15.35 -4.99 -3.29
N ILE A 440 15.03 -3.96 -2.53
CA ILE A 440 14.47 -4.08 -1.18
C ILE A 440 13.08 -4.73 -1.26
N VAL A 441 12.22 -4.23 -2.18
CA VAL A 441 10.89 -4.79 -2.43
C VAL A 441 10.97 -6.22 -2.95
N CYS A 442 11.85 -6.49 -3.92
CA CYS A 442 12.12 -7.82 -4.46
C CYS A 442 12.46 -8.82 -3.34
N THR A 443 13.32 -8.44 -2.40
CA THR A 443 13.67 -9.26 -1.23
C THR A 443 12.47 -9.54 -0.32
N MET A 444 11.65 -8.52 -0.02
CA MET A 444 10.48 -8.66 0.85
C MET A 444 9.37 -9.50 0.22
N ALA A 445 9.06 -9.25 -1.06
CA ALA A 445 8.10 -10.04 -1.83
C ALA A 445 8.53 -11.51 -1.91
N GLY A 446 9.82 -11.77 -2.15
CA GLY A 446 10.39 -13.11 -2.12
C GLY A 446 10.19 -13.83 -0.79
N GLN A 447 10.50 -13.19 0.34
CA GLN A 447 10.30 -13.83 1.65
C GLN A 447 8.84 -14.23 1.87
N MET A 448 7.89 -13.34 1.56
CA MET A 448 6.46 -13.67 1.61
C MET A 448 6.08 -14.84 0.68
N VAL A 449 6.73 -14.97 -0.48
CA VAL A 449 6.52 -16.06 -1.44
C VAL A 449 7.03 -17.41 -0.93
N SER A 450 8.26 -17.53 -0.41
CA SER A 450 8.79 -18.84 0.06
C SER A 450 8.21 -19.26 1.41
N GLU A 451 8.05 -18.33 2.36
CA GLU A 451 7.43 -18.64 3.65
C GLU A 451 5.92 -18.90 3.46
N GLY A 452 5.26 -18.13 2.60
CA GLY A 452 3.85 -18.29 2.28
C GLY A 452 3.51 -19.55 1.48
N LEU A 453 4.20 -19.85 0.36
CA LEU A 453 3.87 -21.01 -0.50
C LEU A 453 4.55 -22.31 -0.06
N LEU A 454 5.78 -22.28 0.45
CA LEU A 454 6.57 -23.48 0.79
C LEU A 454 6.88 -23.66 2.28
N LYS A 455 6.57 -22.69 3.15
CA LYS A 455 7.05 -22.65 4.55
C LYS A 455 8.58 -22.70 4.69
N TRP A 456 9.31 -22.28 3.66
CA TRP A 456 10.78 -22.31 3.66
C TRP A 456 11.35 -20.99 4.19
N SER A 457 11.52 -20.90 5.51
CA SER A 457 12.12 -19.74 6.18
C SER A 457 13.63 -19.69 5.96
N VAL A 458 14.07 -18.81 5.05
CA VAL A 458 15.49 -18.55 4.76
C VAL A 458 15.84 -17.15 5.24
N ARG A 459 16.98 -16.96 5.92
CA ARG A 459 17.39 -15.62 6.41
C ARG A 459 17.35 -14.58 5.27
N PRO A 460 16.74 -13.39 5.46
CA PRO A 460 16.57 -12.36 4.42
C PRO A 460 17.80 -12.10 3.56
N TRP A 461 18.96 -11.88 4.19
CA TRP A 461 20.22 -11.63 3.51
C TRP A 461 20.72 -12.82 2.68
N LEU A 462 20.55 -14.05 3.17
CA LEU A 462 21.00 -15.25 2.48
C LEU A 462 20.13 -15.51 1.25
N ARG A 463 18.82 -15.26 1.36
CA ARG A 463 17.91 -15.31 0.23
C ARG A 463 18.27 -14.28 -0.85
N ARG A 464 18.44 -13.00 -0.49
CA ARG A 464 18.85 -11.95 -1.44
C ARG A 464 20.22 -12.28 -2.04
N LEU A 465 21.17 -12.83 -1.29
CA LEU A 465 22.46 -13.28 -1.85
C LEU A 465 22.27 -14.39 -2.90
N ILE A 466 21.38 -15.35 -2.65
CA ILE A 466 21.06 -16.43 -3.61
C ILE A 466 20.38 -15.88 -4.86
N THR A 467 19.30 -15.10 -4.74
CA THR A 467 18.60 -14.54 -5.92
C THR A 467 19.53 -13.62 -6.70
N ARG A 468 20.26 -12.72 -6.00
CA ARG A 468 21.19 -11.78 -6.61
C ARG A 468 22.33 -12.48 -7.33
N SER A 469 22.80 -13.62 -6.83
CA SER A 469 23.79 -14.46 -7.54
C SER A 469 23.21 -15.04 -8.84
N ILE A 470 21.98 -15.55 -8.79
CA ILE A 470 21.27 -16.09 -9.97
C ILE A 470 21.05 -15.00 -11.04
N SER A 471 20.78 -13.75 -10.63
CA SER A 471 20.54 -12.62 -11.52
C SER A 471 21.83 -11.96 -12.04
N ILE A 472 22.88 -11.87 -11.22
CA ILE A 472 24.15 -11.23 -11.59
C ILE A 472 24.95 -12.10 -12.57
N ILE A 473 24.98 -13.42 -12.43
CA ILE A 473 25.75 -14.32 -13.31
C ILE A 473 25.41 -14.13 -14.80
N PRO A 474 24.14 -14.24 -15.25
CA PRO A 474 23.79 -13.99 -16.66
C PRO A 474 24.03 -12.53 -17.05
N SER A 475 23.75 -11.57 -16.15
CA SER A 475 23.99 -10.14 -16.41
C SER A 475 25.48 -9.85 -16.69
N ILE A 476 26.40 -10.44 -15.93
CA ILE A 476 27.85 -10.32 -16.13
C ILE A 476 28.28 -10.97 -17.46
N ILE A 477 27.76 -12.16 -17.77
CA ILE A 477 28.09 -12.86 -19.03
C ILE A 477 27.64 -12.02 -20.23
N ILE A 478 26.43 -11.47 -20.20
CA ILE A 478 25.89 -10.63 -21.28
C ILE A 478 26.63 -9.28 -21.36
N ALA A 479 26.93 -8.65 -20.22
CA ALA A 479 27.75 -7.43 -20.17
C ALA A 479 29.17 -7.62 -20.72
N GLY A 480 29.75 -8.81 -20.57
CA GLY A 480 31.09 -9.14 -21.06
C GLY A 480 31.13 -9.60 -22.52
N ALA A 481 30.11 -10.32 -23.00
CA ALA A 481 30.08 -10.90 -24.34
C ALA A 481 29.39 -10.01 -25.40
N VAL A 482 28.39 -9.21 -25.01
CA VAL A 482 27.57 -8.39 -25.92
C VAL A 482 27.63 -6.90 -25.53
N GLY A 483 27.78 -6.58 -24.25
CA GLY A 483 27.87 -5.19 -23.78
C GLY A 483 26.50 -4.54 -23.61
N LYS A 484 26.36 -3.28 -24.03
CA LYS A 484 25.20 -2.42 -23.73
C LYS A 484 23.89 -2.97 -24.30
N ASP A 485 23.90 -3.25 -25.59
CA ASP A 485 22.73 -3.62 -26.38
C ASP A 485 22.14 -4.96 -25.87
N GLY A 486 23.02 -5.88 -25.48
CA GLY A 486 22.63 -7.14 -24.82
C GLY A 486 21.97 -6.93 -23.46
N LEU A 487 22.47 -5.99 -22.64
CA LEU A 487 21.83 -5.63 -21.37
C LEU A 487 20.49 -4.93 -21.58
N SER A 488 20.36 -4.04 -22.57
CA SER A 488 19.09 -3.38 -22.92
C SER A 488 18.02 -4.42 -23.34
N ARG A 489 18.39 -5.35 -24.23
CA ARG A 489 17.50 -6.45 -24.64
C ARG A 489 17.16 -7.39 -23.48
N THR A 490 18.07 -7.60 -22.53
CA THR A 490 17.81 -8.38 -21.30
C THR A 490 16.81 -7.67 -20.38
N LEU A 491 16.93 -6.35 -20.23
CA LEU A 491 16.01 -5.51 -19.46
C LEU A 491 14.59 -5.56 -20.06
N ASN A 492 14.46 -5.40 -21.37
CA ASN A 492 13.17 -5.52 -22.08
C ASN A 492 12.58 -6.96 -22.00
N ALA A 493 13.41 -8.00 -22.19
CA ALA A 493 12.95 -9.39 -22.09
C ALA A 493 12.42 -9.75 -20.70
N SER A 494 12.99 -9.19 -19.62
CA SER A 494 12.50 -9.43 -18.26
C SER A 494 11.07 -8.90 -18.04
N GLN A 495 10.67 -7.80 -18.70
CA GLN A 495 9.31 -7.26 -18.62
C GLN A 495 8.29 -8.14 -19.36
N VAL A 496 8.70 -8.76 -20.47
CA VAL A 496 7.88 -9.77 -21.16
C VAL A 496 7.63 -10.98 -20.25
N VAL A 497 8.65 -11.44 -19.51
CA VAL A 497 8.52 -12.54 -18.54
C VAL A 497 7.57 -12.16 -17.38
N LEU A 498 7.68 -10.95 -16.81
CA LEU A 498 6.74 -10.44 -15.80
C LEU A 498 5.30 -10.44 -16.33
N SER A 499 5.10 -9.92 -17.55
CA SER A 499 3.80 -9.87 -18.21
C SER A 499 3.17 -11.26 -18.34
N VAL A 500 3.93 -12.24 -18.86
CA VAL A 500 3.45 -13.63 -19.02
C VAL A 500 3.07 -14.29 -17.69
N ILE A 501 3.74 -13.94 -16.58
CA ILE A 501 3.48 -14.52 -15.25
C ILE A 501 2.24 -13.90 -14.58
N LEU A 502 1.93 -12.62 -14.84
CA LEU A 502 0.87 -11.86 -14.17
C LEU A 502 -0.52 -12.54 -14.11
N PRO A 503 -1.06 -13.15 -15.19
CA PRO A 503 -2.39 -13.78 -15.14
C PRO A 503 -2.48 -14.91 -14.10
N PHE A 504 -1.41 -15.68 -13.96
CA PHE A 504 -1.34 -16.84 -13.05
C PHE A 504 -1.27 -16.41 -11.58
N VAL A 505 -0.56 -15.32 -11.27
CA VAL A 505 -0.46 -14.77 -9.90
C VAL A 505 -1.71 -13.98 -9.50
N SER A 506 -2.34 -13.28 -10.45
CA SER A 506 -3.56 -12.50 -10.19
C SER A 506 -4.84 -13.35 -10.14
N ALA A 507 -4.91 -14.51 -10.80
CA ALA A 507 -6.11 -15.36 -10.77
C ALA A 507 -6.49 -15.85 -9.35
N PRO A 508 -5.57 -16.36 -8.50
CA PRO A 508 -5.89 -16.72 -7.11
C PRO A 508 -6.40 -15.55 -6.27
N LEU A 509 -5.83 -14.36 -6.42
CA LEU A 509 -6.26 -13.14 -5.74
C LEU A 509 -7.73 -12.81 -6.06
N ILE A 510 -8.09 -12.87 -7.35
CA ILE A 510 -9.45 -12.61 -7.82
C ILE A 510 -10.40 -13.69 -7.31
N TYR A 511 -10.00 -14.97 -7.41
CA TYR A 511 -10.76 -16.10 -6.88
C TYR A 511 -11.07 -15.92 -5.37
N PHE A 512 -10.08 -15.72 -4.51
CA PHE A 512 -10.30 -15.56 -3.07
C PHE A 512 -11.16 -14.34 -2.74
N THR A 513 -10.98 -13.22 -3.43
CA THR A 513 -11.74 -11.98 -3.17
C THR A 513 -13.20 -12.04 -3.66
N CYS A 514 -13.54 -13.00 -4.54
CA CYS A 514 -14.88 -13.20 -5.11
C CYS A 514 -15.73 -14.29 -4.42
N PHE A 515 -15.24 -14.99 -3.39
CA PHE A 515 -16.03 -16.01 -2.67
C PHE A 515 -16.16 -15.72 -1.16
N ASN A 516 -17.39 -15.80 -0.65
CA ASN A 516 -17.71 -15.61 0.78
C ASN A 516 -16.93 -16.58 1.69
N ARG A 517 -16.62 -17.80 1.20
CA ARG A 517 -15.91 -18.86 1.95
C ARG A 517 -14.54 -18.43 2.47
N TYR A 518 -13.86 -17.53 1.77
CA TYR A 518 -12.53 -17.02 2.17
C TYR A 518 -12.65 -15.59 2.74
N MET A 519 -13.58 -14.80 2.22
CA MET A 519 -13.85 -13.43 2.68
C MET A 519 -14.95 -13.38 3.75
N SER A 520 -14.70 -14.02 4.90
CA SER A 520 -15.62 -14.08 6.06
C SER A 520 -14.89 -13.83 7.37
N VAL A 521 -15.40 -12.89 8.19
CA VAL A 521 -14.82 -12.57 9.51
C VAL A 521 -15.77 -13.07 10.61
N PRO A 522 -15.33 -13.93 11.54
CA PRO A 522 -16.15 -14.33 12.69
C PRO A 522 -16.28 -13.14 13.67
N VAL A 523 -17.50 -12.78 14.05
CA VAL A 523 -17.74 -11.88 15.16
C VAL A 523 -17.69 -12.68 16.45
N VAL A 524 -16.63 -12.46 17.23
CA VAL A 524 -16.59 -12.89 18.63
C VAL A 524 -17.24 -11.80 19.47
N GLU A 525 -18.49 -12.02 19.88
CA GLU A 525 -19.11 -11.20 20.92
C GLU A 525 -18.50 -11.58 22.28
N VAL A 526 -17.99 -10.59 23.00
CA VAL A 526 -17.42 -10.79 24.34
C VAL A 526 -18.57 -10.76 25.36
N GLY A 527 -19.33 -11.86 25.40
CA GLY A 527 -20.40 -12.11 26.37
C GLY A 527 -19.94 -13.05 27.49
N GLU A 528 -20.35 -12.78 28.73
CA GLU A 528 -20.06 -13.64 29.88
C GLU A 528 -20.93 -14.91 29.89
N ARG A 529 -20.55 -15.94 29.11
CA ARG A 529 -20.81 -17.37 29.36
C ARG A 529 -20.12 -18.28 28.34
N GLU A 530 -19.45 -19.32 28.83
CA GLU A 530 -18.95 -20.42 27.99
C GLU A 530 -20.09 -21.38 27.60
N ALA A 531 -20.84 -21.03 26.55
CA ALA A 531 -21.80 -21.94 25.91
C ALA A 531 -22.00 -21.60 24.42
N ASP A 532 -21.52 -22.49 23.55
CA ASP A 532 -21.82 -22.60 22.11
C ASP A 532 -21.83 -21.29 21.28
N VAL A 533 -20.67 -20.63 21.17
CA VAL A 533 -20.50 -19.42 20.34
C VAL A 533 -20.40 -19.77 18.86
N GLN A 534 -21.54 -20.04 18.21
CA GLN A 534 -21.68 -19.96 16.75
C GLN A 534 -21.68 -18.48 16.30
N GLY A 535 -20.53 -17.82 16.45
CA GLY A 535 -20.35 -16.39 16.19
C GLY A 535 -20.69 -16.00 14.74
N GLU A 536 -21.50 -14.94 14.60
CA GLU A 536 -22.00 -14.47 13.31
C GLU A 536 -20.83 -14.15 12.35
N GLN A 537 -20.83 -14.76 11.17
CA GLN A 537 -19.78 -14.50 10.18
C GLN A 537 -20.19 -13.35 9.26
N VAL A 538 -19.50 -12.21 9.37
CA VAL A 538 -19.72 -11.06 8.50
C VAL A 538 -19.02 -11.31 7.15
N PRO A 539 -19.76 -11.40 6.03
CA PRO A 539 -19.17 -11.56 4.70
C PRO A 539 -18.54 -10.24 4.24
N MET A 540 -17.26 -10.29 3.89
CA MET A 540 -16.45 -9.17 3.41
C MET A 540 -16.10 -9.28 1.91
N ARG A 541 -16.80 -10.12 1.16
CA ARG A 541 -16.62 -10.32 -0.30
C ARG A 541 -16.66 -8.99 -1.07
N ASN A 542 -16.09 -8.97 -2.27
CA ASN A 542 -16.32 -7.88 -3.24
C ASN A 542 -17.83 -7.72 -3.56
N SER A 543 -18.24 -6.52 -3.95
CA SER A 543 -19.56 -6.32 -4.54
C SER A 543 -19.64 -7.04 -5.90
N PHE A 544 -20.85 -7.36 -6.36
CA PHE A 544 -21.03 -8.02 -7.66
C PHE A 544 -20.42 -7.19 -8.82
N VAL A 545 -20.66 -5.87 -8.82
CA VAL A 545 -20.11 -4.92 -9.80
C VAL A 545 -18.58 -4.91 -9.78
N LEU A 546 -17.96 -4.86 -8.59
CA LEU A 546 -16.50 -4.89 -8.46
C LEU A 546 -15.94 -6.23 -8.96
N SER A 547 -16.59 -7.35 -8.63
CA SER A 547 -16.17 -8.69 -9.06
C SER A 547 -16.22 -8.83 -10.59
N PHE A 548 -17.31 -8.36 -11.21
CA PHE A 548 -17.47 -8.33 -12.67
C PHE A 548 -16.41 -7.47 -13.36
N PHE A 549 -16.16 -6.25 -12.86
CA PHE A 549 -15.14 -5.36 -13.41
C PHE A 549 -13.73 -5.96 -13.29
N VAL A 550 -13.40 -6.55 -12.14
CA VAL A 550 -12.11 -7.22 -11.90
C VAL A 550 -11.89 -8.42 -12.83
N ILE A 551 -12.94 -9.20 -13.11
CA ILE A 551 -12.87 -10.31 -14.07
C ILE A 551 -12.65 -9.78 -15.51
N ILE A 552 -13.27 -8.67 -15.90
CA ILE A 552 -13.01 -8.02 -17.20
C ILE A 552 -11.55 -7.54 -17.30
N VAL A 553 -11.03 -6.87 -16.26
CA VAL A 553 -9.64 -6.42 -16.22
C VAL A 553 -8.67 -7.59 -16.35
N TRP A 554 -8.91 -8.69 -15.63
CA TRP A 554 -8.09 -9.90 -15.74
C TRP A 554 -8.17 -10.56 -17.13
N LEU A 555 -9.36 -10.63 -17.73
CA LEU A 555 -9.51 -11.16 -19.09
C LEU A 555 -8.79 -10.29 -20.12
N LEU A 556 -8.83 -8.97 -19.98
CA LEU A 556 -8.07 -8.03 -20.81
C LEU A 556 -6.56 -8.27 -20.66
N ILE A 557 -6.05 -8.41 -19.43
CA ILE A 557 -4.65 -8.74 -19.16
C ILE A 557 -4.28 -10.07 -19.83
N VAL A 558 -5.09 -11.13 -19.68
CA VAL A 558 -4.88 -12.42 -20.37
C VAL A 558 -4.79 -12.25 -21.88
N VAL A 559 -5.72 -11.51 -22.50
CA VAL A 559 -5.74 -11.31 -23.96
C VAL A 559 -4.53 -10.53 -24.45
N MET A 560 -4.13 -9.46 -23.74
CA MET A 560 -2.93 -8.69 -24.07
C MET A 560 -1.65 -9.53 -23.93
N ASN A 561 -1.57 -10.41 -22.94
CA ASN A 561 -0.38 -11.22 -22.71
C ASN A 561 -0.29 -12.39 -23.70
N VAL A 562 -1.43 -12.93 -24.17
CA VAL A 562 -1.48 -13.86 -25.32
C VAL A 562 -1.07 -13.14 -26.62
N ALA A 563 -1.54 -11.91 -26.85
CA ALA A 563 -1.13 -11.13 -28.01
C ALA A 563 0.39 -10.83 -27.99
N LEU A 564 0.95 -10.47 -26.83
CA LEU A 564 2.39 -10.27 -26.63
C LEU A 564 3.19 -11.53 -26.98
N LEU A 565 2.79 -12.69 -26.47
CA LEU A 565 3.42 -13.98 -26.78
C LEU A 565 3.39 -14.31 -28.28
N VAL A 566 2.27 -14.03 -28.97
CA VAL A 566 2.16 -14.20 -30.42
C VAL A 566 3.08 -13.25 -31.18
N MET A 567 3.15 -11.96 -30.80
CA MET A 567 4.01 -10.98 -31.46
C MET A 567 5.50 -11.30 -31.28
N VAL A 568 5.92 -11.72 -30.09
CA VAL A 568 7.28 -12.23 -29.83
C VAL A 568 7.56 -13.50 -30.64
N GLY A 569 6.63 -14.46 -30.65
CA GLY A 569 6.76 -15.71 -31.42
C GLY A 569 6.78 -15.52 -32.94
N MET A 570 6.23 -14.42 -33.45
CA MET A 570 6.30 -14.01 -34.85
C MET A 570 7.58 -13.24 -35.22
N GLY A 571 8.50 -13.02 -34.27
CA GLY A 571 9.71 -12.23 -34.51
C GLY A 571 9.45 -10.73 -34.72
N LYS A 572 8.33 -10.20 -34.22
CA LYS A 572 8.00 -8.77 -34.23
C LYS A 572 8.50 -7.99 -33.01
N SER A 573 9.39 -8.58 -32.21
CA SER A 573 10.18 -7.84 -31.23
C SER A 573 11.28 -7.06 -31.95
N SER A 574 11.28 -5.73 -31.81
CA SER A 574 12.40 -4.85 -32.17
C SER A 574 13.71 -5.29 -31.50
#